data_AF-E1YGL3-F1
#
_entry.id   AF-E1YGL3-F1
#
_cell.length_a   1.000
_cell.length_b   1.000
_cell.length_c   1.000
_cell.angle_alpha   90.00
_cell.angle_beta   90.00
_cell.angle_gamma   90.00
#
_symmetry.space_group_name_H-M   'P 1'
#
loop_
_entity.id
_entity.type
_entity.pdbx_description
1 polymer ?
#
loop_
_entity_poly.entity_id
_entity_poly.type
_entity_poly.pdbx_seq_one_letter_code
_entity_poly.pdbx_strand_id
1 'polypeptide(L)'
;MPKLIAMIENTIDSEDFQKRHKESSKDFIRNTALSFKNLIAFFANLNKGSYETELKAFYKTINNQEVANPEVTKGAVSKARKKLKPSAFIELNEKTVQEYEQQAPLKTWYGMRPVGVDGSTVTVPDETEIKEHFGVWEGRHGDPCPKAHISQMFDVLNHITLDAIIKPKSQGERELAAGHFLKLMPSDLP
;
A
#
# COMPACT_ATOMS: atom_id res chain seq x y z
N MET A 1 20.08 2.53 -6.61
CA MET A 1 18.71 2.90 -7.05
C MET A 1 18.24 2.17 -8.31
N PRO A 2 18.98 2.10 -9.44
CA PRO A 2 18.50 1.37 -10.64
C PRO A 2 18.17 -0.11 -10.38
N LYS A 3 18.97 -0.77 -9.52
CA LYS A 3 18.74 -2.15 -9.09
C LYS A 3 17.44 -2.35 -8.29
N LEU A 4 17.10 -1.41 -7.40
CA LEU A 4 15.86 -1.46 -6.62
C LEU A 4 14.62 -1.35 -7.53
N ILE A 5 14.65 -0.42 -8.48
CA ILE A 5 13.57 -0.26 -9.46
C ILE A 5 13.42 -1.53 -10.30
N ALA A 6 14.53 -2.08 -10.81
CA ALA A 6 14.51 -3.33 -11.57
C ALA A 6 13.97 -4.51 -10.74
N MET A 7 14.31 -4.60 -9.45
CA MET A 7 13.76 -5.61 -8.54
C MET A 7 12.24 -5.47 -8.38
N ILE A 8 11.73 -4.25 -8.19
CA ILE A 8 10.30 -3.97 -8.09
C ILE A 8 9.59 -4.38 -9.38
N GLU A 9 10.12 -3.98 -10.54
CA GLU A 9 9.55 -4.35 -11.84
C GLU A 9 9.52 -5.86 -12.04
N ASN A 10 10.64 -6.54 -11.79
CA ASN A 10 10.74 -8.00 -11.89
C ASN A 10 9.78 -8.72 -10.93
N THR A 11 9.58 -8.17 -9.73
CA THR A 11 8.63 -8.72 -8.74
C THR A 11 7.20 -8.62 -9.25
N ILE A 12 6.80 -7.45 -9.74
CA ILE A 12 5.44 -7.21 -10.24
C ILE A 12 5.16 -8.02 -11.53
N ASP A 13 6.17 -8.17 -12.39
CA ASP A 13 6.07 -8.93 -13.64
C ASP A 13 6.12 -10.46 -13.43
N SER A 14 6.51 -10.93 -12.24
CA SER A 14 6.55 -12.35 -11.90
C SER A 14 5.15 -12.98 -11.88
N GLU A 15 4.99 -14.09 -12.61
CA GLU A 15 3.74 -14.85 -12.61
C GLU A 15 3.35 -15.34 -11.21
N ASP A 16 4.33 -15.72 -10.39
CA ASP A 16 4.08 -16.22 -9.03
C ASP A 16 3.47 -15.13 -8.15
N PHE A 17 4.07 -13.93 -8.18
CA PHE A 17 3.56 -12.76 -7.47
C PHE A 17 2.13 -12.42 -7.93
N GLN A 18 1.90 -12.35 -9.24
CA GLN A 18 0.57 -12.08 -9.79
C GLN A 18 -0.46 -13.14 -9.38
N LYS A 19 -0.08 -14.44 -9.37
CA LYS A 19 -0.96 -15.54 -8.95
C LYS A 19 -1.36 -15.43 -7.49
N ARG A 20 -0.43 -15.06 -6.59
CA ARG A 20 -0.71 -14.91 -5.16
C ARG A 20 -1.62 -13.70 -4.85
N HIS A 21 -1.50 -12.63 -5.64
CA HIS A 21 -2.14 -11.35 -5.32
C HIS A 21 -3.32 -10.92 -6.22
N LYS A 22 -3.74 -11.75 -7.17
CA LYS A 22 -5.04 -11.57 -7.82
C LYS A 22 -6.17 -12.24 -7.04
N GLU A 23 -7.38 -11.72 -7.20
CA GLU A 23 -8.57 -12.22 -6.53
C GLU A 23 -8.99 -13.58 -7.09
N SER A 24 -9.12 -13.68 -8.41
CA SER A 24 -9.40 -14.94 -9.11
C SER A 24 -8.27 -15.35 -10.05
N SER A 25 -8.11 -16.67 -10.25
CA SER A 25 -7.21 -17.20 -11.29
C SER A 25 -7.51 -16.66 -12.69
N LYS A 26 -8.75 -16.22 -12.93
CA LYS A 26 -9.23 -15.65 -14.21
C LYS A 26 -8.95 -14.16 -14.39
N ASP A 27 -8.47 -13.48 -13.35
CA ASP A 27 -8.18 -12.04 -13.42
C ASP A 27 -6.82 -11.76 -14.06
N PHE A 28 -6.74 -10.59 -14.72
CA PHE A 28 -5.54 -10.07 -15.40
C PHE A 28 -4.92 -10.97 -16.49
N ILE A 29 -5.68 -11.92 -17.05
CA ILE A 29 -5.20 -12.80 -18.13
C ILE A 29 -5.12 -12.06 -19.48
N ARG A 30 -6.02 -11.11 -19.70
CA ARG A 30 -6.10 -10.38 -20.98
C ARG A 30 -5.15 -9.20 -20.96
N ASN A 31 -4.54 -8.92 -22.11
CA ASN A 31 -3.81 -7.67 -22.33
C ASN A 31 -4.81 -6.51 -22.39
N THR A 32 -4.87 -5.71 -21.34
CA THR A 32 -5.73 -4.52 -21.23
C THR A 32 -4.92 -3.37 -20.66
N ALA A 33 -5.31 -2.13 -20.93
CA ALA A 33 -4.68 -0.94 -20.34
C ALA A 33 -4.51 -1.06 -18.81
N LEU A 34 -5.53 -1.57 -18.11
CA LEU A 34 -5.48 -1.89 -16.67
C LEU A 34 -4.89 -3.29 -16.39
N SER A 35 -3.67 -3.52 -16.85
CA SER A 35 -2.90 -4.71 -16.48
C SER A 35 -2.61 -4.72 -14.96
N PHE A 36 -2.24 -5.89 -14.42
CA PHE A 36 -1.87 -6.01 -13.00
C PHE A 36 -0.74 -5.01 -12.64
N LYS A 37 0.30 -4.95 -13.47
CA LYS A 37 1.43 -4.02 -13.33
C LYS A 37 0.97 -2.57 -13.32
N ASN A 38 0.19 -2.17 -14.33
CA ASN A 38 -0.26 -0.78 -14.47
C ASN A 38 -1.16 -0.37 -13.30
N LEU A 39 -1.97 -1.29 -12.78
CA LEU A 39 -2.82 -1.02 -11.63
C LEU A 39 -2.01 -0.81 -10.34
N ILE A 40 -0.97 -1.63 -10.10
CA ILE A 40 -0.05 -1.43 -8.98
C ILE A 40 0.68 -0.09 -9.12
N ALA A 41 1.27 0.18 -10.29
CA ALA A 41 1.99 1.43 -10.54
C ALA A 41 1.07 2.66 -10.38
N PHE A 42 -0.16 2.58 -10.86
CA PHE A 42 -1.16 3.62 -10.70
C PHE A 42 -1.46 3.93 -9.23
N PHE A 43 -1.60 2.92 -8.37
CA PHE A 43 -1.86 3.14 -6.94
C PHE A 43 -0.60 3.54 -6.16
N ALA A 44 0.58 3.06 -6.56
CA ALA A 44 1.87 3.46 -5.98
C ALA A 44 2.20 4.94 -6.23
N ASN A 45 1.58 5.58 -7.23
CA ASN A 45 1.75 6.99 -7.55
C ASN A 45 1.06 7.94 -6.54
N LEU A 46 0.36 7.43 -5.51
CA LEU A 46 -0.27 8.24 -4.46
C LEU A 46 -1.18 9.35 -5.00
N ASN A 47 -2.02 9.00 -5.97
CA ASN A 47 -2.94 9.90 -6.65
C ASN A 47 -3.74 10.77 -5.67
N LYS A 48 -3.73 12.10 -5.87
CA LYS A 48 -4.35 13.10 -4.97
C LYS A 48 -5.55 13.80 -5.61
N GLY A 49 -5.72 13.68 -6.91
CA GLY A 49 -6.80 14.26 -7.69
C GLY A 49 -7.92 13.27 -8.01
N SER A 50 -8.83 13.70 -8.88
CA SER A 50 -9.88 12.83 -9.40
C SER A 50 -9.28 11.70 -10.22
N TYR A 51 -9.90 10.51 -10.19
CA TYR A 51 -9.45 9.38 -11.00
C TYR A 51 -9.30 9.73 -12.49
N GLU A 52 -10.11 10.61 -13.04
CA GLU A 52 -9.97 10.97 -14.46
C GLU A 52 -8.71 11.79 -14.74
N THR A 53 -8.42 12.78 -13.89
CA THR A 53 -7.20 13.59 -14.00
C THR A 53 -5.97 12.71 -13.84
N GLU A 54 -6.00 11.82 -12.85
CA GLU A 54 -4.88 10.96 -12.49
C GLU A 54 -4.64 9.87 -13.54
N LEU A 55 -5.71 9.28 -14.11
CA LEU A 55 -5.58 8.32 -15.21
C LEU A 55 -5.02 8.98 -16.47
N LYS A 56 -5.51 10.17 -16.81
CA LYS A 56 -4.98 10.95 -17.95
C LYS A 56 -3.49 11.20 -17.78
N ALA A 57 -3.07 11.66 -16.60
CA ALA A 57 -1.65 11.91 -16.30
C ALA A 57 -0.80 10.63 -16.31
N PHE A 58 -1.32 9.55 -15.72
CA PHE A 58 -0.65 8.26 -15.67
C PHE A 58 -0.40 7.68 -17.07
N TYR A 59 -1.45 7.52 -17.88
CA TYR A 59 -1.32 6.95 -19.23
C TYR A 59 -0.55 7.85 -20.19
N LYS A 60 -0.65 9.17 -20.05
CA LYS A 60 0.23 10.10 -20.77
C LYS A 60 1.70 9.79 -20.50
N THR A 61 2.05 9.55 -19.23
CA THR A 61 3.43 9.29 -18.81
C THR A 61 3.92 7.92 -19.26
N ILE A 62 3.17 6.85 -18.99
CA ILE A 62 3.64 5.48 -19.29
C ILE A 62 3.65 5.16 -20.79
N ASN A 63 2.81 5.83 -21.59
CA ASN A 63 2.79 5.67 -23.04
C ASN A 63 3.62 6.73 -23.78
N ASN A 64 4.32 7.61 -23.05
CA ASN A 64 5.10 8.71 -23.59
C ASN A 64 4.33 9.56 -24.63
N GLN A 65 3.08 9.90 -24.31
CA GLN A 65 2.19 10.66 -25.18
C GLN A 65 2.31 12.17 -24.91
N GLU A 66 2.25 13.01 -25.95
CA GLU A 66 2.23 14.48 -25.76
C GLU A 66 0.88 14.97 -25.19
N VAL A 67 -0.21 14.29 -25.54
CA VAL A 67 -1.59 14.63 -25.15
C VAL A 67 -2.20 13.48 -24.35
N ALA A 68 -2.84 13.79 -23.23
CA ALA A 68 -3.50 12.80 -22.41
C ALA A 68 -4.84 12.37 -23.04
N ASN A 69 -4.92 11.13 -23.51
CA ASN A 69 -6.15 10.55 -24.02
C ASN A 69 -6.78 9.63 -22.95
N PRO A 70 -8.11 9.62 -22.74
CA PRO A 70 -8.71 8.73 -21.76
C PRO A 70 -8.69 7.29 -22.29
N GLU A 71 -7.63 6.56 -21.98
CA GLU A 71 -7.53 5.12 -22.30
C GLU A 71 -8.47 4.28 -21.43
N VAL A 72 -8.89 4.81 -20.28
CA VAL A 72 -9.60 4.07 -19.24
C VAL A 72 -10.62 4.96 -18.54
N THR A 73 -11.79 4.40 -18.20
CA THR A 73 -12.84 5.09 -17.44
C THR A 73 -12.71 4.89 -15.92
N LYS A 74 -13.25 5.83 -15.12
CA LYS A 74 -13.29 5.72 -13.64
C LYS A 74 -13.88 4.39 -13.18
N GLY A 75 -14.98 3.96 -13.81
CA GLY A 75 -15.64 2.70 -13.49
C GLY A 75 -14.82 1.45 -13.83
N ALA A 76 -13.98 1.52 -14.88
CA ALA A 76 -13.08 0.42 -15.22
C ALA A 76 -11.99 0.24 -14.13
N VAL A 77 -11.44 1.33 -13.60
CA VAL A 77 -10.46 1.27 -12.49
C VAL A 77 -11.09 0.69 -11.24
N SER A 78 -12.28 1.13 -10.84
CA SER A 78 -12.98 0.57 -9.67
C SER A 78 -13.24 -0.93 -9.83
N LYS A 79 -13.59 -1.39 -11.04
CA LYS A 79 -13.75 -2.83 -11.35
C LYS A 79 -12.43 -3.59 -11.30
N ALA A 80 -11.35 -3.00 -11.81
CA ALA A 80 -10.03 -3.62 -11.79
C ALA A 80 -9.44 -3.70 -10.38
N ARG A 81 -9.64 -2.67 -9.55
CA ARG A 81 -9.22 -2.64 -8.14
C ARG A 81 -9.77 -3.81 -7.34
N LYS A 82 -11.03 -4.20 -7.56
CA LYS A 82 -11.65 -5.36 -6.89
C LYS A 82 -10.96 -6.70 -7.19
N LYS A 83 -10.13 -6.77 -8.24
CA LYS A 83 -9.41 -7.98 -8.65
C LYS A 83 -8.00 -8.06 -8.04
N LEU A 84 -7.52 -6.99 -7.42
CA LEU A 84 -6.18 -6.87 -6.85
C LEU A 84 -6.26 -6.95 -5.33
N LYS A 85 -5.55 -7.91 -4.73
CA LYS A 85 -5.47 -8.04 -3.28
C LYS A 85 -4.55 -6.98 -2.69
N PRO A 86 -4.89 -6.38 -1.53
CA PRO A 86 -4.03 -5.43 -0.85
C PRO A 86 -2.70 -6.05 -0.39
N SER A 87 -2.65 -7.38 -0.23
CA SER A 87 -1.42 -8.11 0.10
C SER A 87 -0.29 -7.92 -0.93
N ALA A 88 -0.59 -7.53 -2.16
CA ALA A 88 0.43 -7.14 -3.14
C ALA A 88 1.33 -6.01 -2.61
N PHE A 89 0.72 -4.99 -2.02
CA PHE A 89 1.45 -3.82 -1.51
C PHE A 89 2.23 -4.14 -0.24
N ILE A 90 1.73 -5.07 0.58
CA ILE A 90 2.41 -5.55 1.79
C ILE A 90 3.69 -6.30 1.38
N GLU A 91 3.57 -7.32 0.52
CA GLU A 91 4.73 -8.09 0.06
C GLU A 91 5.71 -7.20 -0.72
N LEU A 92 5.21 -6.27 -1.52
CA LEU A 92 6.07 -5.34 -2.27
C LEU A 92 6.84 -4.41 -1.33
N ASN A 93 6.23 -3.90 -0.26
CA ASN A 93 6.93 -3.11 0.75
C ASN A 93 8.02 -3.95 1.42
N GLU A 94 7.71 -5.17 1.87
CA GLU A 94 8.65 -6.07 2.51
C GLU A 94 9.88 -6.35 1.63
N LYS A 95 9.65 -6.69 0.35
CA LYS A 95 10.75 -6.89 -0.63
C LYS A 95 11.55 -5.61 -0.88
N THR A 96 10.89 -4.46 -0.95
CA THR A 96 11.54 -3.16 -1.18
C THR A 96 12.45 -2.78 -0.01
N VAL A 97 11.98 -2.99 1.23
CA VAL A 97 12.78 -2.79 2.45
C VAL A 97 13.99 -3.70 2.43
N GLN A 98 13.79 -5.02 2.25
CA GLN A 98 14.90 -5.99 2.22
C GLN A 98 15.96 -5.65 1.17
N GLU A 99 15.55 -5.29 -0.04
CA GLU A 99 16.48 -4.93 -1.11
C GLU A 99 17.21 -3.62 -0.82
N TYR A 100 16.52 -2.64 -0.22
CA TYR A 100 17.14 -1.38 0.18
C TYR A 100 18.23 -1.61 1.24
N GLU A 101 17.95 -2.41 2.27
CA GLU A 101 18.90 -2.74 3.34
C GLU A 101 20.14 -3.48 2.83
N GLN A 102 19.99 -4.30 1.78
CA GLN A 102 21.13 -5.00 1.17
C GLN A 102 22.02 -4.07 0.33
N GLN A 103 21.44 -3.01 -0.25
CA GLN A 103 22.14 -2.12 -1.17
C GLN A 103 22.76 -0.90 -0.49
N ALA A 104 22.22 -0.45 0.65
CA ALA A 104 22.61 0.80 1.28
C ALA A 104 23.08 0.57 2.73
N PRO A 105 24.18 1.21 3.15
CA PRO A 105 24.57 1.19 4.55
C PRO A 105 23.52 1.94 5.38
N LEU A 106 22.79 1.21 6.22
CA LEU A 106 21.82 1.79 7.14
C LEU A 106 22.54 2.59 8.25
N LYS A 107 21.99 3.75 8.61
CA LYS A 107 22.37 4.44 9.83
C LYS A 107 21.90 3.62 11.02
N THR A 108 22.81 3.42 11.98
CA THR A 108 22.54 2.66 13.21
C THR A 108 22.96 3.48 14.43
N TRP A 109 22.37 3.15 15.58
CA TRP A 109 22.76 3.67 16.89
C TRP A 109 23.40 2.52 17.69
N TYR A 110 24.70 2.64 17.98
CA TYR A 110 25.50 1.58 18.60
C TYR A 110 25.35 0.19 17.93
N GLY A 111 25.24 0.17 16.60
CA GLY A 111 25.10 -1.07 15.82
C GLY A 111 23.68 -1.65 15.79
N MET A 112 22.70 -0.97 16.39
CA MET A 112 21.28 -1.34 16.34
C MET A 112 20.48 -0.35 15.50
N ARG A 113 19.35 -0.79 14.95
CA ARG A 113 18.39 0.08 14.27
C ARG A 113 17.31 0.53 15.27
N PRO A 114 17.22 1.82 15.63
CA PRO A 114 16.09 2.33 16.41
C PRO A 114 14.81 2.25 15.59
N VAL A 115 13.79 1.61 16.15
CA VAL A 115 12.49 1.42 15.53
C VAL A 115 11.42 2.12 16.37
N GLY A 116 10.61 2.96 15.73
CA GLY A 116 9.45 3.57 16.36
C GLY A 116 8.16 2.90 15.90
N VAL A 117 7.16 2.86 16.79
CA VAL A 117 5.78 2.51 16.42
C VAL A 117 4.88 3.66 16.81
N ASP A 118 4.05 4.10 15.87
CA ASP A 118 3.03 5.11 16.12
C ASP A 118 1.68 4.68 15.53
N GLY A 119 0.61 5.15 16.15
CA GLY A 119 -0.77 4.84 15.80
C GLY A 119 -1.56 6.09 15.48
N SER A 120 -2.58 5.96 14.62
CA SER A 120 -3.52 7.03 14.38
C SER A 120 -4.89 6.50 13.99
N THR A 121 -5.84 7.41 13.82
CA THR A 121 -7.16 7.08 13.28
C THR A 121 -7.40 7.83 11.99
N VAL A 122 -7.92 7.12 10.99
CA VAL A 122 -8.25 7.71 9.68
C VAL A 122 -9.73 7.56 9.40
N THR A 123 -10.34 8.60 8.82
CA THR A 123 -11.70 8.51 8.29
C THR A 123 -11.68 7.61 7.05
N VAL A 124 -12.52 6.59 7.06
CA VAL A 124 -12.73 5.70 5.90
C VAL A 124 -14.06 6.04 5.22
N PRO A 125 -14.28 5.63 3.95
CA PRO A 125 -15.50 5.98 3.24
C PRO A 125 -16.77 5.55 3.98
N ASP A 126 -17.81 6.37 3.86
CA ASP A 126 -19.12 6.09 4.46
C ASP A 126 -19.94 5.14 3.59
N GLU A 127 -19.64 3.84 3.73
CA GLU A 127 -20.37 2.75 3.10
C GLU A 127 -20.72 1.70 4.16
N THR A 128 -21.87 1.04 4.02
CA THR A 128 -22.37 0.07 5.01
C THR A 128 -21.36 -1.03 5.34
N GLU A 129 -20.78 -1.68 4.33
CA GLU A 129 -19.78 -2.76 4.51
C GLU A 129 -18.52 -2.26 5.24
N ILE A 130 -18.12 -1.00 5.00
CA ILE A 130 -16.94 -0.38 5.62
C ILE A 130 -17.24 -0.04 7.08
N LYS A 131 -18.43 0.50 7.36
CA LYS A 131 -18.93 0.76 8.71
C LYS A 131 -18.97 -0.51 9.56
N GLU A 132 -19.49 -1.59 9.00
CA GLU A 132 -19.56 -2.90 9.67
C GLU A 132 -18.16 -3.46 9.97
N HIS A 133 -17.23 -3.34 9.03
CA HIS A 133 -15.87 -3.85 9.22
C HIS A 133 -15.04 -3.01 10.20
N PHE A 134 -14.94 -1.70 9.98
CA PHE A 134 -14.01 -0.84 10.71
C PHE A 134 -14.62 -0.26 12.00
N GLY A 135 -15.94 -0.18 12.07
CA GLY A 135 -16.66 0.48 13.14
C GLY A 135 -16.82 1.99 12.90
N VAL A 136 -17.67 2.59 13.73
CA VAL A 136 -18.12 3.97 13.57
C VAL A 136 -17.94 4.73 14.86
N TRP A 137 -17.49 5.98 14.75
CA TRP A 137 -17.51 6.91 15.86
C TRP A 137 -18.83 7.67 15.85
N GLU A 138 -19.68 7.35 16.83
CA GLU A 138 -20.93 8.05 17.10
C GLU A 138 -20.60 9.36 17.84
N GLY A 139 -20.66 10.49 17.14
CA GLY A 139 -20.53 11.81 17.76
C GLY A 139 -21.78 12.17 18.55
N ARG A 140 -21.64 12.87 19.69
CA ARG A 140 -22.80 13.27 20.52
C ARG A 140 -23.80 14.18 19.78
N HIS A 141 -23.34 14.90 18.75
CA HIS A 141 -24.12 15.86 17.96
C HIS A 141 -23.75 15.87 16.46
N GLY A 142 -23.14 14.80 15.93
CA GLY A 142 -22.65 14.76 14.55
C GLY A 142 -22.96 13.45 13.85
N ASP A 143 -22.88 13.48 12.52
CA ASP A 143 -23.11 12.29 11.70
C ASP A 143 -22.10 11.18 12.03
N PRO A 144 -22.52 9.91 11.96
CA PRO A 144 -21.64 8.79 12.27
C PRO A 144 -20.41 8.80 11.36
N CYS A 145 -19.21 8.81 11.96
CA CYS A 145 -17.96 8.91 11.21
C CYS A 145 -17.22 7.57 11.23
N PRO A 146 -17.15 6.82 10.12
CA PRO A 146 -16.41 5.56 10.05
C PRO A 146 -14.92 5.80 10.26
N LYS A 147 -14.30 5.03 11.14
CA LYS A 147 -12.88 5.19 11.51
C LYS A 147 -12.16 3.85 11.44
N ALA A 148 -10.99 3.86 10.81
CA ALA A 148 -10.01 2.78 10.92
C ALA A 148 -8.86 3.20 11.83
N HIS A 149 -8.34 2.27 12.61
CA HIS A 149 -7.04 2.42 13.27
C HIS A 149 -5.95 2.07 12.26
N ILE A 150 -4.94 2.93 12.20
CA ILE A 150 -3.72 2.69 11.45
C ILE A 150 -2.56 2.66 12.43
N SER A 151 -1.59 1.77 12.19
CA SER A 151 -0.36 1.72 12.95
C SER A 151 0.81 1.48 12.00
N GLN A 152 1.92 2.12 12.30
CA GLN A 152 3.12 2.09 11.47
C GLN A 152 4.33 1.81 12.34
N MET A 153 5.13 0.82 11.95
CA MET A 153 6.46 0.59 12.47
C MET A 153 7.48 1.15 11.49
N PHE A 154 8.37 2.02 11.96
CA PHE A 154 9.29 2.78 11.11
C PHE A 154 10.72 2.79 11.64
N ASP A 155 11.68 2.76 10.73
CA ASP A 155 13.09 3.03 11.01
C ASP A 155 13.28 4.53 11.19
N VAL A 156 13.61 4.95 12.42
CA VAL A 156 13.69 6.36 12.80
C VAL A 156 14.84 7.07 12.10
N LEU A 157 15.97 6.38 11.89
CA LEU A 157 17.20 7.00 11.38
C LEU A 157 17.26 7.02 9.85
N ASN A 158 16.65 6.01 9.21
CA ASN A 158 16.67 5.86 7.76
C ASN A 158 15.35 6.28 7.09
N HIS A 159 14.31 6.59 7.87
CA HIS A 159 12.99 7.04 7.40
C HIS A 159 12.28 6.02 6.50
N ILE A 160 12.32 4.75 6.90
CA ILE A 160 11.76 3.63 6.14
C ILE A 160 10.55 3.07 6.89
N THR A 161 9.46 2.82 6.16
CA THR A 161 8.30 2.09 6.71
C THR A 161 8.59 0.60 6.70
N LEU A 162 8.81 0.02 7.87
CA LEU A 162 9.10 -1.41 8.02
C LEU A 162 7.82 -2.23 7.95
N ASP A 163 6.75 -1.74 8.59
CA ASP A 163 5.45 -2.39 8.56
C ASP A 163 4.31 -1.37 8.74
N ALA A 164 3.14 -1.68 8.19
CA ALA A 164 1.96 -0.83 8.32
C ALA A 164 0.70 -1.70 8.41
N ILE A 165 -0.16 -1.37 9.37
CA ILE A 165 -1.38 -2.12 9.69
C ILE A 165 -2.58 -1.18 9.61
N ILE A 166 -3.67 -1.65 9.01
CA ILE A 166 -4.98 -1.00 9.01
C ILE A 166 -5.99 -1.97 9.62
N LYS A 167 -6.67 -1.58 10.70
CA LYS A 167 -7.58 -2.45 11.46
C LYS A 167 -8.83 -1.72 11.94
N PRO A 168 -9.87 -2.47 12.32
CA PRO A 168 -11.05 -1.88 12.96
C PRO A 168 -10.68 -1.11 14.22
N LYS A 169 -11.45 -0.06 14.53
CA LYS A 169 -11.23 0.79 15.71
C LYS A 169 -11.31 0.03 17.04
N SER A 170 -11.90 -1.16 17.04
CA SER A 170 -12.02 -2.01 18.23
C SER A 170 -10.68 -2.63 18.64
N GLN A 171 -9.68 -2.68 17.75
CA GLN A 171 -8.35 -3.16 18.09
C GLN A 171 -7.51 -2.05 18.74
N GLY A 172 -6.93 -2.36 19.89
CA GLY A 172 -6.17 -1.38 20.67
C GLY A 172 -4.79 -1.11 20.10
N GLU A 173 -4.26 0.11 20.27
CA GLU A 173 -2.92 0.48 19.78
C GLU A 173 -1.82 -0.45 20.30
N ARG A 174 -1.92 -0.92 21.55
CA ARG A 174 -0.98 -1.89 22.13
C ARG A 174 -0.98 -3.23 21.41
N GLU A 175 -2.15 -3.68 20.96
CA GLU A 175 -2.29 -4.92 20.20
C GLU A 175 -1.68 -4.78 18.81
N LEU A 176 -1.89 -3.62 18.16
CA LEU A 176 -1.28 -3.31 16.86
C LEU A 176 0.24 -3.23 16.96
N ALA A 177 0.77 -2.55 17.99
CA ALA A 177 2.20 -2.48 18.27
C ALA A 177 2.81 -3.87 18.53
N ALA A 178 2.14 -4.71 19.32
CA ALA A 178 2.57 -6.08 19.52
C ALA A 178 2.58 -6.89 18.21
N GLY A 179 1.61 -6.63 17.31
CA GLY A 179 1.57 -7.22 15.97
C GLY A 179 2.78 -6.83 15.12
N HIS A 180 3.19 -5.56 15.15
CA HIS A 180 4.41 -5.09 14.50
C HIS A 180 5.67 -5.78 15.05
N PHE A 181 5.73 -6.01 16.35
CA PHE A 181 6.90 -6.61 17.00
C PHE A 181 7.18 -8.05 16.57
N LEU A 182 6.20 -8.75 16.00
CA LEU A 182 6.41 -10.05 15.36
C LEU A 182 7.32 -9.98 14.12
N LYS A 183 7.55 -8.77 13.58
CA LYS A 183 8.43 -8.51 12.44
C LYS A 183 9.77 -7.87 12.83
N LEU A 184 10.05 -7.68 14.12
CA LEU A 184 11.34 -7.15 14.55
C LEU A 184 12.46 -8.14 14.24
N MET A 185 13.59 -7.60 13.81
CA MET A 185 14.83 -8.34 13.60
C MET A 185 15.71 -8.25 14.86
N PRO A 186 16.65 -9.20 15.08
CA PRO A 186 17.55 -9.16 16.25
C PRO A 186 18.40 -7.88 16.36
N SER A 187 18.60 -7.17 15.26
CA SER A 187 19.32 -5.89 15.20
C SER A 187 18.45 -4.67 15.50
N ASP A 188 17.16 -4.86 15.80
CA ASP A 188 16.21 -3.76 16.04
C ASP A 188 16.14 -3.41 17.52
N LEU A 189 16.08 -2.11 17.80
CA LEU A 189 15.89 -1.52 19.11
C LEU A 189 14.54 -0.79 19.13
N PRO A 190 13.47 -1.42 19.66
CA PRO A 190 12.15 -0.81 19.77
C PRO A 190 12.05 0.23 20.90
#